data_AF-A0A167PL47-F1
#
_entry.id   AF-A0A167PL47-F1
#
_cell.length_a   1.000
_cell.length_b   1.000
_cell.length_c   1.000
_cell.angle_alpha   90.00
_cell.angle_beta   90.00
_cell.angle_gamma   90.00
#
_symmetry.space_group_name_H-M   'P 1'
#
loop_
_entity.id
_entity.type
_entity.pdbx_description
1 polymer ?
#
loop_
_entity_poly.entity_id
_entity_poly.type
_entity_poly.pdbx_seq_one_letter_code
_entity_poly.pdbx_strand_id
1 'polypeptide(L)'
;MTRLSLTAIVLAISAVTLAQAQGPECSGSIKPISQGDLEAIKNCKVFTGSILIDATQEAFLTLNGVEEITGDLIVQSSVDLKSFSAPQLKVVRGELKLQNHTILERADLPALVEAKGLTLAILPGLQIIQFPSGLNKVESVRIEDTRAPAVTGLGPETMDTFILTNNNYMRQFDLSTVKQMTGTLFITSNGQGLDFGATNLATLRSATFRNLAQLNLPVLTTVAADISFHQNEFTKLSLDGLEMIGGTMTLANNDRLTETSFKSLFKIGGALSIGNNTQLKAIDGFSKLSEVDGTIDLAGAFDLYAMPAIQDIRGGMRLQTSSSVFPC
;
A
#
# COMPACT_ATOMS: atom_id res chain seq x y z
N MET A 1 -90.47 -33.01 27.36
CA MET A 1 -90.26 -31.55 27.38
C MET A 1 -88.78 -31.28 27.46
N THR A 2 -88.28 -30.70 26.39
CA THR A 2 -86.92 -30.26 26.11
C THR A 2 -86.51 -29.05 26.97
N ARG A 3 -85.28 -29.04 27.51
CA ARG A 3 -84.18 -28.14 27.09
C ARG A 3 -82.96 -28.32 28.02
N LEU A 4 -81.86 -28.79 27.42
CA LEU A 4 -80.52 -28.86 28.02
C LEU A 4 -79.89 -27.47 28.13
N SER A 5 -79.19 -27.25 29.23
CA SER A 5 -78.32 -26.11 29.53
C SER A 5 -76.99 -26.23 28.78
N LEU A 6 -76.59 -25.17 28.05
CA LEU A 6 -75.25 -24.99 27.50
C LEU A 6 -74.29 -24.50 28.59
N THR A 7 -73.20 -25.23 28.81
CA THR A 7 -71.96 -24.69 29.39
C THR A 7 -70.80 -25.08 28.49
N ALA A 8 -70.27 -24.11 27.74
CA ALA A 8 -69.10 -24.28 26.90
C ALA A 8 -67.84 -24.11 27.76
N ILE A 9 -67.03 -25.16 27.87
CA ILE A 9 -65.68 -25.11 28.44
C ILE A 9 -64.73 -24.79 27.29
N VAL A 10 -64.14 -23.60 27.31
CA VAL A 10 -63.08 -23.19 26.39
C VAL A 10 -61.74 -23.68 26.97
N LEU A 11 -61.15 -24.72 26.37
CA LEU A 11 -59.76 -25.09 26.61
C LEU A 11 -58.85 -24.17 25.79
N ALA A 12 -58.08 -23.32 26.46
CA ALA A 12 -56.97 -22.59 25.84
C ALA A 12 -55.75 -23.52 25.73
N ILE A 13 -55.41 -23.91 24.50
CA ILE A 13 -54.16 -24.62 24.19
C ILE A 13 -53.10 -23.55 23.96
N SER A 14 -52.18 -23.39 24.89
CA SER A 14 -50.97 -22.58 24.74
C SER A 14 -50.00 -23.29 23.80
N ALA A 15 -49.91 -22.81 22.56
CA ALA A 15 -48.87 -23.22 21.62
C ALA A 15 -47.54 -22.57 22.06
N VAL A 16 -46.67 -23.35 22.67
CA VAL A 16 -45.27 -22.97 22.88
C VAL A 16 -44.58 -23.03 21.52
N THR A 17 -44.35 -21.87 20.92
CA THR A 17 -43.45 -21.76 19.76
C THR A 17 -42.03 -22.04 20.24
N LEU A 18 -41.50 -23.20 19.86
CA LEU A 18 -40.06 -23.45 19.90
C LEU A 18 -39.41 -22.48 18.92
N ALA A 19 -38.82 -21.40 19.43
CA ALA A 19 -37.88 -20.61 18.66
C ALA A 19 -36.72 -21.54 18.30
N GLN A 20 -36.66 -21.97 17.04
CA GLN A 20 -35.44 -22.57 16.51
C GLN A 20 -34.37 -21.48 16.61
N ALA A 21 -33.37 -21.69 17.47
CA ALA A 21 -32.13 -20.97 17.37
C ALA A 21 -31.57 -21.28 15.98
N GLN A 22 -31.72 -20.35 15.04
CA GLN A 22 -31.00 -20.41 13.78
C GLN A 22 -29.52 -20.51 14.17
N GLY A 23 -28.89 -21.64 13.82
CA GLY A 23 -27.44 -21.76 13.93
C GLY A 23 -26.79 -20.60 13.19
N PRO A 24 -25.56 -20.22 13.55
CA PRO A 24 -24.90 -19.09 12.93
C PRO A 24 -24.88 -19.26 11.42
N GLU A 25 -25.56 -18.37 10.70
CA GLU A 25 -25.49 -18.34 9.26
C GLU A 25 -24.06 -17.94 8.89
N CYS A 26 -23.25 -18.91 8.45
CA CYS A 26 -21.88 -18.70 7.98
C CYS A 26 -21.84 -18.01 6.60
N SER A 27 -22.86 -17.22 6.30
CA SER A 27 -23.08 -16.57 5.01
C SER A 27 -23.81 -15.25 5.18
N GLY A 28 -23.59 -14.32 4.25
CA GLY A 28 -24.18 -13.00 4.26
C GLY A 28 -23.22 -11.94 4.82
N SER A 29 -23.64 -10.68 4.77
CA SER A 29 -22.86 -9.57 5.31
C SER A 29 -23.33 -9.25 6.73
N ILE A 30 -22.43 -9.38 7.70
CA ILE A 30 -22.73 -9.15 9.12
C ILE A 30 -22.06 -7.88 9.65
N LYS A 31 -22.64 -7.32 10.71
CA LYS A 31 -22.11 -6.12 11.39
C LYS A 31 -21.92 -6.36 12.90
N PRO A 32 -20.96 -7.22 13.30
CA PRO A 32 -20.72 -7.51 14.70
C PRO A 32 -20.22 -6.26 15.43
N ILE A 33 -20.79 -5.98 16.61
CA ILE A 33 -20.41 -4.83 17.45
C ILE A 33 -19.81 -5.27 18.79
N SER A 34 -19.89 -6.56 19.12
CA SER A 34 -19.41 -7.13 20.38
C SER A 34 -18.61 -8.42 20.16
N GLN A 35 -17.86 -8.86 21.18
CA GLN A 35 -17.21 -10.18 21.14
C GLN A 35 -18.23 -11.32 21.02
N GLY A 36 -19.42 -11.16 21.59
CA GLY A 36 -20.50 -12.16 21.51
C GLY A 36 -20.96 -12.43 20.08
N ASP A 37 -21.02 -11.39 19.24
CA ASP A 37 -21.38 -11.52 17.82
C ASP A 37 -20.33 -12.30 17.04
N LEU A 38 -19.03 -12.11 17.35
CA LEU A 38 -17.94 -12.87 16.73
C LEU A 38 -17.92 -14.32 17.21
N GLU A 39 -18.27 -14.57 18.48
CA GLU A 39 -18.40 -15.93 19.03
C GLU A 39 -19.54 -16.72 18.37
N ALA A 40 -20.58 -16.05 17.86
CA ALA A 40 -21.64 -16.71 17.13
C ALA A 40 -21.09 -17.41 15.87
N ILE A 41 -20.16 -16.80 15.15
CA ILE A 41 -19.62 -17.33 13.89
C ILE A 41 -18.35 -18.19 14.05
N LYS A 42 -17.90 -18.48 15.27
CA LYS A 42 -16.63 -19.21 15.49
C LYS A 42 -16.57 -20.63 14.93
N ASN A 43 -17.71 -21.23 14.62
CA ASN A 43 -17.73 -22.56 14.00
C ASN A 43 -17.66 -22.48 12.46
N CYS A 44 -17.71 -21.26 11.89
CA CYS A 44 -17.63 -21.02 10.46
C CYS A 44 -16.18 -21.01 10.00
N LYS A 45 -15.64 -22.18 9.60
CA LYS A 45 -14.28 -22.24 9.02
C LYS A 45 -14.14 -21.35 7.79
N VAL A 46 -15.17 -21.33 6.95
CA VAL A 46 -15.31 -20.41 5.83
C VAL A 46 -16.53 -19.55 6.09
N PHE A 47 -16.36 -18.23 6.05
CA PHE A 47 -17.43 -17.26 6.13
C PHE A 47 -17.76 -16.71 4.73
N THR A 48 -18.97 -16.99 4.26
CA THR A 48 -19.43 -16.66 2.90
C THR A 48 -20.09 -15.29 2.86
N GLY A 49 -19.30 -14.23 2.89
CA GLY A 49 -19.78 -12.85 2.83
C GLY A 49 -18.76 -11.91 3.43
N SER A 50 -19.21 -10.73 3.86
CA SER A 50 -18.35 -9.70 4.44
C SER A 50 -18.64 -9.47 5.92
N ILE A 51 -17.61 -9.10 6.67
CA ILE A 51 -17.70 -8.76 8.10
C ILE A 51 -17.32 -7.29 8.25
N LEU A 52 -18.25 -6.48 8.76
CA LEU A 52 -18.01 -5.06 9.05
C LEU A 52 -18.16 -4.80 10.56
N ILE A 53 -17.05 -4.64 11.25
CA ILE A 53 -17.01 -4.14 12.63
C ILE A 53 -16.89 -2.62 12.56
N ASP A 54 -17.97 -1.91 12.86
CA ASP A 54 -18.03 -0.44 12.80
C ASP A 54 -18.37 0.12 14.18
N ALA A 55 -17.55 1.05 14.67
CA ALA A 55 -17.77 1.79 15.91
C ALA A 55 -18.07 0.90 17.14
N THR A 56 -17.33 -0.21 17.30
CA THR A 56 -17.45 -1.04 18.50
C THR A 56 -16.96 -0.29 19.74
N GLN A 57 -17.59 -0.59 20.89
CA GLN A 57 -17.17 -0.13 22.22
C GLN A 57 -16.29 -1.16 22.94
N GLU A 58 -16.00 -2.29 22.29
CA GLU A 58 -15.12 -3.31 22.84
C GLU A 58 -13.67 -2.86 22.76
N ALA A 59 -12.96 -2.96 23.89
CA ALA A 59 -11.53 -2.69 23.92
C ALA A 59 -10.71 -3.80 23.23
N PHE A 60 -11.24 -5.02 23.17
CA PHE A 60 -10.57 -6.19 22.64
C PHE A 60 -11.54 -7.02 21.81
N LEU A 61 -11.17 -7.35 20.58
CA LEU A 61 -11.95 -8.24 19.72
C LEU A 61 -11.08 -9.36 19.17
N THR A 62 -11.61 -10.58 19.19
CA THR A 62 -10.98 -11.76 18.59
C THR A 62 -11.97 -12.46 17.66
N LEU A 63 -11.60 -12.60 16.38
CA LEU A 63 -12.29 -13.44 15.41
C LEU A 63 -11.77 -14.89 15.51
N ASN A 64 -12.38 -15.67 16.38
CA ASN A 64 -12.03 -17.08 16.57
C ASN A 64 -12.63 -17.96 15.47
N GLY A 65 -11.95 -19.05 15.13
CA GLY A 65 -12.56 -20.13 14.35
C GLY A 65 -12.53 -19.97 12.83
N VAL A 66 -12.74 -18.73 12.36
CA VAL A 66 -12.79 -18.39 10.93
C VAL A 66 -11.39 -18.47 10.32
N GLU A 67 -11.26 -19.23 9.24
CA GLU A 67 -10.01 -19.41 8.49
C GLU A 67 -10.04 -18.71 7.13
N GLU A 68 -11.21 -18.56 6.52
CA GLU A 68 -11.39 -17.86 5.24
C GLU A 68 -12.64 -16.97 5.26
N ILE A 69 -12.50 -15.76 4.72
CA ILE A 69 -13.61 -14.84 4.44
C ILE A 69 -13.65 -14.61 2.94
N THR A 70 -14.81 -14.89 2.30
CA THR A 70 -14.98 -14.75 0.84
C THR A 70 -15.26 -13.32 0.37
N GLY A 71 -15.66 -12.43 1.29
CA GLY A 71 -15.80 -11.00 1.06
C GLY A 71 -14.75 -10.20 1.83
N ASP A 72 -15.16 -9.05 2.36
CA ASP A 72 -14.29 -8.12 3.06
C ASP A 72 -14.27 -8.39 4.57
N LEU A 73 -13.15 -8.07 5.22
CA LEU A 73 -13.06 -7.90 6.67
C LEU A 73 -12.68 -6.45 6.94
N ILE A 74 -13.66 -5.67 7.38
CA ILE A 74 -13.51 -4.24 7.66
C ILE A 74 -13.71 -4.01 9.15
N VAL A 75 -12.70 -3.47 9.81
CA VAL A 75 -12.77 -2.94 11.18
C VAL A 75 -12.51 -1.45 11.09
N GLN A 76 -13.48 -0.65 11.53
CA GLN A 76 -13.38 0.79 11.37
C GLN A 76 -14.02 1.59 12.50
N SER A 77 -13.53 2.82 12.68
CA SER A 77 -14.18 3.87 13.49
C SER A 77 -14.39 3.52 14.97
N SER A 78 -13.65 2.54 15.50
CA SER A 78 -13.76 2.11 16.89
C SER A 78 -12.72 2.83 17.75
N VAL A 79 -13.19 3.80 18.53
CA VAL A 79 -12.34 4.67 19.36
C VAL A 79 -11.80 3.98 20.62
N ASP A 80 -12.48 2.94 21.09
CA ASP A 80 -12.11 2.20 22.31
C ASP A 80 -11.25 0.96 22.01
N LEU A 81 -11.17 0.55 20.74
CA LEU A 81 -10.51 -0.70 20.34
C LEU A 81 -8.98 -0.58 20.47
N LYS A 82 -8.42 -1.35 21.41
CA LYS A 82 -6.98 -1.42 21.70
C LYS A 82 -6.29 -2.60 21.02
N SER A 83 -7.02 -3.71 20.83
CA SER A 83 -6.48 -4.89 20.14
C SER A 83 -7.55 -5.57 19.28
N PHE A 84 -7.14 -5.96 18.07
CA PHE A 84 -7.90 -6.87 17.22
C PHE A 84 -7.03 -8.09 16.90
N SER A 85 -7.62 -9.29 16.94
CA SER A 85 -6.94 -10.52 16.56
C SER A 85 -7.82 -11.43 15.72
N ALA A 86 -7.21 -12.08 14.72
CA ALA A 86 -7.83 -13.13 13.93
C ALA A 86 -6.83 -14.30 13.80
N PRO A 87 -6.65 -15.10 14.86
CA PRO A 87 -5.51 -16.02 14.99
C PRO A 87 -5.50 -17.14 13.93
N GLN A 88 -6.66 -17.52 13.41
CA GLN A 88 -6.82 -18.62 12.45
C GLN A 88 -7.10 -18.15 11.03
N LEU A 89 -7.31 -16.84 10.83
CA LEU A 89 -7.68 -16.28 9.54
C LEU A 89 -6.48 -16.32 8.59
N LYS A 90 -6.61 -17.12 7.53
CA LYS A 90 -5.59 -17.32 6.50
C LYS A 90 -5.86 -16.49 5.25
N VAL A 91 -7.13 -16.34 4.89
CA VAL A 91 -7.54 -15.79 3.59
C VAL A 91 -8.68 -14.79 3.75
N VAL A 92 -8.53 -13.62 3.12
CA VAL A 92 -9.61 -12.66 2.86
C VAL A 92 -9.68 -12.43 1.36
N ARG A 93 -10.71 -12.93 0.68
CA ARG A 93 -10.82 -12.79 -0.79
C ARG A 93 -11.13 -11.36 -1.24
N GLY A 94 -11.65 -10.54 -0.32
CA GLY A 94 -11.86 -9.11 -0.52
C GLY A 94 -10.79 -8.25 0.18
N GLU A 95 -11.21 -7.11 0.69
CA GLU A 95 -10.37 -6.17 1.42
C GLU A 95 -10.27 -6.55 2.90
N LEU A 96 -9.05 -6.60 3.43
CA LEU A 96 -8.76 -6.51 4.85
C LEU A 96 -8.45 -5.05 5.20
N LYS A 97 -9.34 -4.40 5.95
CA LYS A 97 -9.23 -2.98 6.31
C LYS A 97 -9.28 -2.79 7.82
N LEU A 98 -8.26 -2.15 8.37
CA LEU A 98 -8.26 -1.56 9.72
C LEU A 98 -8.11 -0.05 9.55
N GLN A 99 -9.12 0.72 9.98
CA GLN A 99 -9.14 2.15 9.72
C GLN A 99 -9.71 2.97 10.88
N ASN A 100 -9.15 4.14 11.16
CA ASN A 100 -9.66 5.07 12.18
C ASN A 100 -9.71 4.43 13.57
N HIS A 101 -8.57 3.91 14.04
CA HIS A 101 -8.42 3.40 15.40
C HIS A 101 -7.25 4.12 16.10
N THR A 102 -7.57 5.19 16.82
CA THR A 102 -6.56 6.11 17.38
C THR A 102 -5.72 5.49 18.51
N ILE A 103 -6.21 4.44 19.16
CA ILE A 103 -5.54 3.77 20.28
C ILE A 103 -5.28 2.27 20.03
N LEU A 104 -5.44 1.79 18.79
CA LEU A 104 -5.18 0.38 18.47
C LEU A 104 -3.68 0.11 18.57
N GLU A 105 -3.26 -0.61 19.60
CA GLU A 105 -1.86 -0.94 19.86
C GLU A 105 -1.42 -2.19 19.09
N ARG A 106 -2.37 -3.10 18.82
CA ARG A 106 -2.10 -4.43 18.27
C ARG A 106 -3.16 -4.89 17.27
N ALA A 107 -2.70 -5.40 16.14
CA ALA A 107 -3.49 -6.09 15.12
C ALA A 107 -2.80 -7.41 14.76
N ASP A 108 -3.26 -8.50 15.36
CA ASP A 108 -2.59 -9.81 15.26
C ASP A 108 -3.33 -10.75 14.29
N LEU A 109 -2.74 -10.95 13.11
CA LEU A 109 -3.23 -11.89 12.08
C LEU A 109 -2.13 -12.89 11.68
N PRO A 110 -1.69 -13.77 12.62
CA PRO A 110 -0.48 -14.58 12.43
C PRO A 110 -0.56 -15.60 11.29
N ALA A 111 -1.77 -16.07 10.96
CA ALA A 111 -2.02 -17.07 9.93
C ALA A 111 -2.29 -16.48 8.53
N LEU A 112 -2.37 -15.15 8.40
CA LEU A 112 -2.78 -14.50 7.16
C LEU A 112 -1.73 -14.68 6.06
N VAL A 113 -2.15 -15.24 4.93
CA VAL A 113 -1.30 -15.48 3.75
C VAL A 113 -1.84 -14.84 2.47
N GLU A 114 -3.13 -14.53 2.42
CA GLU A 114 -3.79 -13.97 1.25
C GLU A 114 -4.85 -12.92 1.65
N ALA A 115 -4.78 -11.75 1.02
CA ALA A 115 -5.81 -10.72 1.05
C ALA A 115 -5.86 -10.06 -0.33
N LYS A 116 -7.02 -9.77 -0.93
CA LYS A 116 -7.01 -9.03 -2.21
C LYS A 116 -6.46 -7.61 -2.01
N GLY A 117 -6.97 -6.91 -1.00
CA GLY A 117 -6.48 -5.60 -0.58
C GLY A 117 -6.16 -5.57 0.91
N LEU A 118 -5.14 -4.82 1.29
CA LEU A 118 -4.79 -4.52 2.68
C LEU A 118 -4.78 -3.01 2.88
N THR A 119 -5.65 -2.51 3.75
CA THR A 119 -5.68 -1.10 4.17
C THR A 119 -5.43 -1.02 5.67
N LEU A 120 -4.33 -0.37 6.06
CA LEU A 120 -3.99 0.00 7.43
C LEU A 120 -3.87 1.52 7.47
N ALA A 121 -4.90 2.22 7.93
CA ALA A 121 -4.96 3.69 7.79
C ALA A 121 -5.47 4.39 9.06
N ILE A 122 -4.78 5.45 9.48
CA ILE A 122 -5.16 6.24 10.66
C ILE A 122 -5.13 5.33 11.90
N LEU A 123 -3.94 4.80 12.16
CA LEU A 123 -3.63 3.87 13.26
C LEU A 123 -2.45 4.40 14.09
N PRO A 124 -2.56 5.61 14.68
CA PRO A 124 -1.46 6.22 15.42
C PRO A 124 -1.13 5.49 16.72
N GLY A 125 -1.87 4.44 17.12
CA GLY A 125 -1.46 3.55 18.22
C GLY A 125 -0.59 2.37 17.78
N LEU A 126 -0.62 2.01 16.48
CA LEU A 126 -0.13 0.71 16.01
C LEU A 126 1.37 0.76 15.76
N GLN A 127 2.11 -0.03 16.55
CA GLN A 127 3.59 -0.03 16.54
C GLN A 127 4.21 -1.23 15.85
N ILE A 128 3.44 -2.29 15.62
CA ILE A 128 3.92 -3.53 15.02
C ILE A 128 2.98 -3.91 13.89
N ILE A 129 3.53 -4.08 12.70
CA ILE A 129 2.84 -4.64 11.53
C ILE A 129 3.71 -5.79 11.04
N GLN A 130 3.20 -7.01 11.22
CA GLN A 130 3.92 -8.22 10.85
C GLN A 130 2.95 -9.29 10.35
N PHE A 131 3.38 -10.06 9.36
CA PHE A 131 2.68 -11.23 8.84
C PHE A 131 3.57 -12.46 8.97
N PRO A 132 3.60 -13.13 10.15
CA PRO A 132 4.50 -14.25 10.43
C PRO A 132 4.44 -15.41 9.43
N SER A 133 3.26 -15.74 8.90
CA SER A 133 3.09 -16.78 7.87
C SER A 133 3.44 -16.31 6.45
N GLY A 134 3.77 -15.03 6.29
CA GLY A 134 3.99 -14.38 5.00
C GLY A 134 2.67 -14.04 4.29
N LEU A 135 2.38 -12.75 4.13
CA LEU A 135 1.31 -12.27 3.24
C LEU A 135 1.83 -12.32 1.80
N ASN A 136 1.71 -13.49 1.18
CA ASN A 136 2.32 -13.82 -0.11
C ASN A 136 1.44 -13.47 -1.31
N LYS A 137 0.16 -13.17 -1.07
CA LYS A 137 -0.78 -12.76 -2.11
C LYS A 137 -1.55 -11.55 -1.64
N VAL A 138 -1.22 -10.41 -2.24
CA VAL A 138 -1.94 -9.16 -2.05
C VAL A 138 -1.77 -8.27 -3.27
N GLU A 139 -2.87 -7.80 -3.83
CA GLU A 139 -2.86 -6.99 -5.05
C GLU A 139 -2.63 -5.52 -4.71
N SER A 140 -3.25 -5.03 -3.63
CA SER A 140 -3.19 -3.63 -3.21
C SER A 140 -2.86 -3.48 -1.73
N VAL A 141 -1.88 -2.64 -1.40
CA VAL A 141 -1.53 -2.32 -0.01
C VAL A 141 -1.51 -0.81 0.19
N ARG A 142 -2.21 -0.34 1.22
CA ARG A 142 -2.13 1.04 1.73
C ARG A 142 -1.80 1.02 3.20
N ILE A 143 -0.67 1.63 3.56
CA ILE A 143 -0.22 1.79 4.95
C ILE A 143 -0.05 3.29 5.21
N GLU A 144 -0.89 3.83 6.07
CA GLU A 144 -0.99 5.26 6.32
C GLU A 144 -1.15 5.60 7.80
N ASP A 145 -0.39 6.60 8.25
CA ASP A 145 -0.50 7.16 9.61
C ASP A 145 -0.43 6.09 10.70
N THR A 146 0.65 5.31 10.67
CA THR A 146 0.98 4.29 11.68
C THR A 146 2.23 4.69 12.46
N ARG A 147 2.45 4.06 13.63
CA ARG A 147 3.70 4.20 14.41
C ARG A 147 4.68 3.06 14.22
N ALA A 148 4.40 2.14 13.30
CA ALA A 148 5.28 1.02 13.03
C ALA A 148 6.58 1.51 12.37
N PRO A 149 7.76 1.14 12.90
CA PRO A 149 9.03 1.54 12.31
C PRO A 149 9.44 0.71 11.09
N ALA A 150 8.80 -0.45 10.92
CA ALA A 150 9.00 -1.39 9.82
C ALA A 150 7.73 -2.23 9.62
N VAL A 151 7.64 -2.88 8.47
CA VAL A 151 6.63 -3.90 8.15
C VAL A 151 7.36 -5.18 7.77
N THR A 152 6.95 -6.31 8.35
CA THR A 152 7.59 -7.61 8.07
C THR A 152 6.58 -8.64 7.56
N GLY A 153 7.07 -9.58 6.75
CA GLY A 153 6.24 -10.67 6.21
C GLY A 153 5.36 -10.27 5.01
N LEU A 154 5.56 -9.10 4.40
CA LEU A 154 4.93 -8.77 3.13
C LEU A 154 5.72 -9.43 1.99
N GLY A 155 5.11 -10.40 1.30
CA GLY A 155 5.81 -11.29 0.37
C GLY A 155 5.23 -11.50 -1.03
N PRO A 156 4.41 -10.60 -1.62
CA PRO A 156 3.88 -10.84 -2.96
C PRO A 156 4.96 -10.76 -4.04
N GLU A 157 4.90 -11.63 -5.05
CA GLU A 157 5.79 -11.53 -6.22
C GLU A 157 5.29 -10.49 -7.24
N THR A 158 3.98 -10.25 -7.26
CA THR A 158 3.32 -9.30 -8.16
C THR A 158 2.33 -8.47 -7.36
N MET A 159 2.26 -7.18 -7.64
CA MET A 159 1.27 -6.27 -7.04
C MET A 159 0.68 -5.35 -8.10
N ASP A 160 -0.49 -4.78 -7.81
CA ASP A 160 -1.00 -3.63 -8.55
C ASP A 160 -0.51 -2.34 -7.87
N THR A 161 -0.97 -2.09 -6.64
CA THR A 161 -0.77 -0.79 -5.97
C THR A 161 -0.09 -0.96 -4.61
N PHE A 162 0.91 -0.12 -4.33
CA PHE A 162 1.54 0.00 -3.02
C PHE A 162 1.64 1.47 -2.62
N ILE A 163 0.97 1.83 -1.52
CA ILE A 163 0.91 3.18 -0.97
C ILE A 163 1.46 3.16 0.45
N LEU A 164 2.54 3.93 0.69
CA LEU A 164 3.14 4.11 2.00
C LEU A 164 3.25 5.60 2.29
N THR A 165 2.35 6.12 3.14
CA THR A 165 2.21 7.57 3.34
C THR A 165 2.05 7.97 4.80
N ASN A 166 2.60 9.11 5.21
CA ASN A 166 2.38 9.68 6.54
C ASN A 166 2.85 8.78 7.71
N ASN A 167 3.76 7.83 7.49
CA ASN A 167 4.29 6.97 8.55
C ASN A 167 5.58 7.56 9.12
N ASN A 168 5.45 8.58 9.98
CA ASN A 168 6.58 9.38 10.50
C ASN A 168 7.63 8.59 11.30
N TYR A 169 7.32 7.36 11.71
CA TYR A 169 8.23 6.48 12.43
C TYR A 169 8.87 5.40 11.54
N MET A 170 8.39 5.22 10.30
CA MET A 170 8.91 4.23 9.35
C MET A 170 10.36 4.56 8.99
N ARG A 171 11.28 3.63 9.24
CA ARG A 171 12.72 3.80 8.96
C ARG A 171 13.24 2.85 7.89
N GLN A 172 12.60 1.70 7.74
CA GLN A 172 12.99 0.71 6.74
C GLN A 172 11.74 0.09 6.14
N PHE A 173 11.75 -0.08 4.82
CA PHE A 173 10.74 -0.86 4.14
C PHE A 173 11.40 -1.68 3.03
N ASP A 174 11.20 -3.00 3.10
CA ASP A 174 11.69 -3.94 2.10
C ASP A 174 10.53 -4.53 1.31
N LEU A 175 10.50 -4.21 0.01
CA LEU A 175 9.56 -4.73 -0.98
C LEU A 175 10.30 -5.61 -2.01
N SER A 176 11.44 -6.20 -1.62
CA SER A 176 12.30 -7.00 -2.51
C SER A 176 11.68 -8.30 -2.99
N THR A 177 10.54 -8.74 -2.43
CA THR A 177 9.82 -9.90 -2.94
C THR A 177 9.10 -9.61 -4.26
N VAL A 178 8.74 -8.34 -4.50
CA VAL A 178 7.97 -7.91 -5.67
C VAL A 178 8.89 -7.84 -6.90
N LYS A 179 8.48 -8.52 -7.97
CA LYS A 179 9.14 -8.55 -9.28
C LYS A 179 8.49 -7.61 -10.28
N GLN A 180 7.16 -7.43 -10.18
CA GLN A 180 6.37 -6.63 -11.11
C GLN A 180 5.26 -5.88 -10.39
N MET A 181 5.11 -4.60 -10.75
CA MET A 181 3.97 -3.77 -10.36
C MET A 181 3.16 -3.30 -11.57
N THR A 182 1.86 -3.58 -11.58
CA THR A 182 0.98 -3.18 -12.69
C THR A 182 0.34 -1.80 -12.51
N GLY A 183 0.32 -1.30 -11.27
CA GLY A 183 -0.22 0.00 -10.89
C GLY A 183 0.83 0.90 -10.26
N THR A 184 0.48 1.53 -9.14
CA THR A 184 1.23 2.64 -8.58
C THR A 184 2.09 2.24 -7.38
N LEU A 185 3.36 2.67 -7.38
CA LEU A 185 4.23 2.69 -6.22
C LEU A 185 4.33 4.13 -5.67
N PHE A 186 3.66 4.42 -4.56
CA PHE A 186 3.55 5.78 -4.02
C PHE A 186 4.10 5.87 -2.60
N ILE A 187 5.23 6.56 -2.43
CA ILE A 187 5.93 6.68 -1.16
C ILE A 187 6.21 8.15 -0.87
N THR A 188 5.55 8.69 0.15
CA THR A 188 5.69 10.10 0.54
C THR A 188 5.46 10.31 2.02
N SER A 189 6.04 11.37 2.58
CA SER A 189 5.72 11.83 3.95
C SER A 189 5.96 10.77 5.04
N ASN A 190 6.95 9.90 4.88
CA ASN A 190 7.30 8.90 5.88
C ASN A 190 8.45 9.39 6.78
N GLY A 191 8.88 8.53 7.71
CA GLY A 191 9.92 8.86 8.68
C GLY A 191 11.21 9.33 8.03
N GLN A 192 11.82 10.33 8.65
CA GLN A 192 13.14 10.80 8.25
C GLN A 192 14.12 9.62 8.29
N GLY A 193 14.94 9.46 7.26
CA GLY A 193 15.87 8.33 7.22
C GLY A 193 15.28 7.05 6.63
N LEU A 194 14.09 7.10 6.01
CA LEU A 194 13.51 5.92 5.38
C LEU A 194 14.45 5.34 4.32
N ASP A 195 14.90 4.12 4.56
CA ASP A 195 15.57 3.25 3.59
C ASP A 195 14.51 2.36 2.91
N PHE A 196 14.33 2.56 1.60
CA PHE A 196 13.37 1.79 0.81
C PHE A 196 14.08 0.92 -0.23
N GLY A 197 13.87 -0.40 -0.14
CA GLY A 197 14.41 -1.36 -1.09
C GLY A 197 13.32 -2.11 -1.84
N ALA A 198 13.46 -2.25 -3.15
CA ALA A 198 12.71 -3.22 -3.95
C ALA A 198 13.67 -3.91 -4.93
N THR A 199 14.54 -4.76 -4.38
CA THR A 199 15.75 -5.22 -5.09
C THR A 199 15.48 -6.13 -6.29
N ASN A 200 14.32 -6.79 -6.34
CA ASN A 200 13.91 -7.64 -7.45
C ASN A 200 12.86 -6.99 -8.37
N LEU A 201 12.49 -5.72 -8.14
CA LEU A 201 11.45 -5.04 -8.92
C LEU A 201 11.98 -4.71 -10.32
N ALA A 202 11.57 -5.52 -11.30
CA ALA A 202 12.03 -5.41 -12.68
C ALA A 202 11.18 -4.45 -13.52
N THR A 203 9.87 -4.39 -13.26
CA THR A 203 8.93 -3.54 -14.00
C THR A 203 7.91 -2.91 -13.07
N LEU A 204 7.55 -1.65 -13.35
CA LEU A 204 6.45 -0.96 -12.67
C LEU A 204 5.68 -0.07 -13.65
N ARG A 205 4.41 0.24 -13.36
CA ARG A 205 3.67 1.21 -14.18
C ARG A 205 4.03 2.64 -13.83
N SER A 206 3.85 3.07 -12.59
CA SER A 206 4.23 4.43 -12.17
C SER A 206 4.76 4.47 -10.75
N ALA A 207 5.70 5.38 -10.47
CA ALA A 207 6.24 5.54 -9.13
C ALA A 207 6.46 7.00 -8.72
N THR A 208 6.23 7.30 -7.44
CA THR A 208 6.58 8.58 -6.82
C THR A 208 7.32 8.32 -5.51
N PHE A 209 8.51 8.89 -5.41
CA PHE A 209 9.40 8.78 -4.26
C PHE A 209 9.67 10.15 -3.66
N ARG A 210 9.27 10.32 -2.40
CA ARG A 210 9.46 11.56 -1.66
C ARG A 210 9.90 11.31 -0.22
N ASN A 211 10.84 12.14 0.26
CA ASN A 211 11.41 12.08 1.60
C ASN A 211 12.17 10.76 1.93
N LEU A 212 12.75 10.10 0.93
CA LEU A 212 13.57 8.92 1.17
C LEU A 212 15.02 9.28 1.47
N ALA A 213 15.64 8.56 2.41
CA ALA A 213 17.07 8.68 2.66
C ALA A 213 17.90 7.75 1.79
N GLN A 214 17.35 6.59 1.43
CA GLN A 214 17.95 5.64 0.50
C GLN A 214 16.86 5.03 -0.38
N LEU A 215 17.22 4.70 -1.62
CA LEU A 215 16.36 4.00 -2.56
C LEU A 215 17.19 2.98 -3.34
N ASN A 216 16.75 1.72 -3.36
CA ASN A 216 17.44 0.65 -4.08
C ASN A 216 16.51 -0.09 -5.05
N LEU A 217 16.75 0.10 -6.36
CA LEU A 217 15.98 -0.47 -7.48
C LEU A 217 16.94 -1.00 -8.58
N PRO A 218 17.83 -1.96 -8.25
CA PRO A 218 19.00 -2.27 -9.07
C PRO A 218 18.66 -3.01 -10.37
N VAL A 219 17.52 -3.72 -10.42
CA VAL A 219 17.08 -4.51 -11.58
C VAL A 219 15.90 -3.88 -12.32
N LEU A 220 15.51 -2.65 -11.97
CA LEU A 220 14.40 -1.97 -12.64
C LEU A 220 14.78 -1.70 -14.10
N THR A 221 14.02 -2.27 -15.03
CA THR A 221 14.26 -2.17 -16.48
C THR A 221 13.24 -1.30 -17.20
N THR A 222 11.98 -1.30 -16.75
CA THR A 222 10.89 -0.60 -17.44
C THR A 222 9.95 0.09 -16.46
N VAL A 223 9.65 1.36 -16.76
CA VAL A 223 8.54 2.12 -16.17
C VAL A 223 7.51 2.38 -17.28
N ALA A 224 6.29 1.86 -17.17
CA ALA A 224 5.32 1.97 -18.26
C ALA A 224 4.72 3.39 -18.41
N ALA A 225 4.68 4.17 -17.34
CA ALA A 225 4.17 5.54 -17.28
C ALA A 225 5.21 6.45 -16.61
N ASP A 226 4.83 7.20 -15.57
CA ASP A 226 5.67 8.22 -14.95
C ASP A 226 6.51 7.69 -13.79
N ILE A 227 7.72 8.22 -13.63
CA ILE A 227 8.54 8.04 -12.43
C ILE A 227 9.04 9.38 -11.91
N SER A 228 8.85 9.63 -10.62
CA SER A 228 9.18 10.90 -10.01
C SER A 228 9.92 10.79 -8.68
N PHE A 229 10.92 11.64 -8.51
CA PHE A 229 11.79 11.73 -7.33
C PHE A 229 11.79 13.17 -6.82
N HIS A 230 11.15 13.39 -5.67
CA HIS A 230 10.97 14.72 -5.10
C HIS A 230 11.47 14.80 -3.67
N GLN A 231 12.30 15.79 -3.34
CA GLN A 231 12.66 16.08 -1.93
C GLN A 231 13.19 14.85 -1.19
N ASN A 232 14.04 14.08 -1.85
CA ASN A 232 14.75 12.98 -1.21
C ASN A 232 16.11 13.46 -0.66
N GLU A 233 16.59 12.71 0.33
CA GLU A 233 17.80 12.99 1.09
C GLU A 233 18.98 12.10 0.65
N PHE A 234 18.79 11.21 -0.34
CA PHE A 234 19.88 10.42 -0.89
C PHE A 234 20.89 11.29 -1.66
N THR A 235 22.17 10.89 -1.64
CA THR A 235 23.24 11.60 -2.36
C THR A 235 23.48 11.06 -3.77
N LYS A 236 22.99 9.85 -4.07
CA LYS A 236 23.14 9.19 -5.36
C LYS A 236 21.83 8.54 -5.79
N LEU A 237 21.50 8.64 -7.08
CA LEU A 237 20.43 7.88 -7.71
C LEU A 237 21.00 7.10 -8.89
N SER A 238 21.01 5.77 -8.80
CA SER A 238 21.49 4.89 -9.86
C SER A 238 20.40 3.94 -10.30
N LEU A 239 19.95 4.07 -11.55
CA LEU A 239 19.01 3.17 -12.22
C LEU A 239 19.67 2.66 -13.51
N ASP A 240 20.86 2.06 -13.37
CA ASP A 240 21.69 1.64 -14.51
C ASP A 240 21.04 0.56 -15.40
N GLY A 241 20.12 -0.22 -14.83
CA GLY A 241 19.34 -1.22 -15.56
C GLY A 241 18.10 -0.66 -16.26
N LEU A 242 17.70 0.58 -15.98
CA LEU A 242 16.47 1.16 -16.55
C LEU A 242 16.69 1.46 -18.02
N GLU A 243 15.86 0.87 -18.89
CA GLU A 243 15.96 0.96 -20.34
C GLU A 243 14.93 1.92 -20.95
N MET A 244 13.70 1.91 -20.41
CA MET A 244 12.58 2.67 -20.95
C MET A 244 11.68 3.25 -19.85
N ILE A 245 11.28 4.50 -20.07
CA ILE A 245 10.19 5.16 -19.33
C ILE A 245 9.12 5.52 -20.36
N GLY A 246 7.91 4.99 -20.24
CA GLY A 246 6.82 5.25 -21.18
C GLY A 246 6.19 6.63 -21.03
N GLY A 247 6.29 7.22 -19.83
CA GLY A 247 5.83 8.57 -19.52
C GLY A 247 6.97 9.52 -19.19
N THR A 248 6.72 10.39 -18.22
CA THR A 248 7.63 11.46 -17.78
C THR A 248 8.55 10.99 -16.67
N MET A 249 9.83 11.35 -16.79
CA MET A 249 10.79 11.25 -15.70
C MET A 249 10.96 12.62 -15.03
N THR A 250 10.71 12.68 -13.73
CA THR A 250 10.93 13.92 -12.95
C THR A 250 11.93 13.68 -11.81
N LEU A 251 12.96 14.51 -11.74
CA LEU A 251 13.95 14.52 -10.67
C LEU A 251 14.07 15.95 -10.13
N ALA A 252 13.37 16.25 -9.03
CA ALA A 252 13.26 17.63 -8.57
C ALA A 252 13.44 17.84 -7.06
N ASN A 253 14.11 18.92 -6.69
CA ASN A 253 14.29 19.36 -5.29
C ASN A 253 14.98 18.31 -4.40
N ASN A 254 15.89 17.49 -4.95
CA ASN A 254 16.68 16.55 -4.15
C ASN A 254 18.02 17.24 -3.80
N ASP A 255 17.98 18.13 -2.82
CA ASP A 255 19.09 19.07 -2.52
C ASP A 255 20.41 18.38 -2.12
N ARG A 256 20.35 17.12 -1.68
CA ARG A 256 21.54 16.33 -1.33
C ARG A 256 22.11 15.51 -2.48
N LEU A 257 21.41 15.43 -3.61
CA LEU A 257 21.80 14.61 -4.74
C LEU A 257 23.03 15.20 -5.43
N THR A 258 24.09 14.40 -5.54
CA THR A 258 25.36 14.77 -6.19
C THR A 258 25.65 13.95 -7.44
N GLU A 259 25.08 12.75 -7.54
CA GLU A 259 25.35 11.81 -8.65
C GLU A 259 24.07 11.15 -9.16
N THR A 260 23.95 11.06 -10.48
CA THR A 260 22.91 10.28 -11.15
C THR A 260 23.51 9.31 -12.16
N SER A 261 22.88 8.16 -12.38
CA SER A 261 23.31 7.20 -13.41
C SER A 261 22.13 6.45 -14.04
N PHE A 262 22.06 6.43 -15.37
CA PHE A 262 20.98 5.85 -16.20
C PHE A 262 21.55 5.16 -17.45
N LYS A 263 22.61 4.36 -17.29
CA LYS A 263 23.46 3.87 -18.41
C LYS A 263 22.72 3.09 -19.50
N SER A 264 21.59 2.46 -19.19
CA SER A 264 20.81 1.68 -20.16
C SER A 264 19.62 2.42 -20.74
N LEU A 265 19.27 3.59 -20.19
CA LEU A 265 18.05 4.31 -20.54
C LEU A 265 18.19 4.86 -21.96
N PHE A 266 17.39 4.33 -22.89
CA PHE A 266 17.46 4.70 -24.31
C PHE A 266 16.27 5.54 -24.78
N LYS A 267 15.13 5.46 -24.08
CA LYS A 267 13.88 6.15 -24.45
C LYS A 267 13.10 6.69 -23.25
N ILE A 268 12.59 7.91 -23.40
CA ILE A 268 11.55 8.50 -22.54
C ILE A 268 10.36 8.90 -23.42
N GLY A 269 9.18 8.30 -23.19
CA GLY A 269 7.95 8.53 -23.95
C GLY A 269 7.20 9.80 -23.56
N GLY A 270 7.57 10.44 -22.44
CA GLY A 270 7.09 11.74 -22.01
C GLY A 270 8.22 12.77 -21.94
N ALA A 271 8.17 13.65 -20.93
CA ALA A 271 9.22 14.64 -20.70
C ALA A 271 10.35 14.11 -19.81
N LEU A 272 11.54 14.68 -19.95
CA LEU A 272 12.61 14.59 -18.97
C LEU A 272 12.72 15.93 -18.23
N SER A 273 12.36 15.96 -16.96
CA SER A 273 12.41 17.17 -16.12
C SER A 273 13.38 16.99 -14.95
N ILE A 274 14.50 17.70 -14.97
CA ILE A 274 15.49 17.71 -13.89
C ILE A 274 15.61 19.14 -13.36
N GLY A 275 15.17 19.36 -12.12
CA GLY A 275 14.97 20.71 -11.57
C GLY A 275 15.46 20.86 -10.14
N ASN A 276 16.10 21.97 -9.79
CA ASN A 276 16.36 22.35 -8.40
C ASN A 276 17.08 21.27 -7.55
N ASN A 277 17.99 20.49 -8.13
CA ASN A 277 18.85 19.58 -7.37
C ASN A 277 20.15 20.34 -7.07
N THR A 278 20.17 21.11 -5.97
CA THR A 278 21.17 22.16 -5.75
C THR A 278 22.63 21.69 -5.69
N GLN A 279 22.88 20.45 -5.27
CA GLN A 279 24.22 19.83 -5.25
C GLN A 279 24.57 19.01 -6.50
N LEU A 280 23.63 18.84 -7.43
CA LEU A 280 23.87 18.06 -8.65
C LEU A 280 24.61 18.92 -9.68
N LYS A 281 25.93 18.76 -9.76
CA LYS A 281 26.81 19.55 -10.63
C LYS A 281 26.92 19.04 -12.05
N ALA A 282 26.66 17.77 -12.27
CA ALA A 282 26.62 17.17 -13.61
C ALA A 282 25.27 16.49 -13.82
N ILE A 283 24.62 16.78 -14.94
CA ILE A 283 23.48 16.01 -15.43
C ILE A 283 24.00 15.07 -16.51
N ASP A 284 24.55 13.94 -16.09
CA ASP A 284 25.17 12.92 -16.93
C ASP A 284 24.57 11.52 -16.66
N GLY A 285 25.23 10.47 -17.14
CA GLY A 285 24.75 9.09 -16.99
C GLY A 285 23.72 8.64 -18.03
N PHE A 286 23.31 9.52 -18.94
CA PHE A 286 22.38 9.25 -20.05
C PHE A 286 23.11 8.84 -21.35
N SER A 287 24.05 7.90 -21.25
CA SER A 287 24.95 7.55 -22.37
C SER A 287 24.24 6.89 -23.57
N LYS A 288 23.06 6.30 -23.35
CA LYS A 288 22.25 5.65 -24.40
C LYS A 288 20.95 6.38 -24.74
N LEU A 289 20.61 7.46 -24.03
CA LEU A 289 19.35 8.16 -24.24
C LEU A 289 19.34 8.77 -25.65
N SER A 290 18.46 8.25 -26.50
CA SER A 290 18.42 8.58 -27.92
C SER A 290 17.12 9.26 -28.35
N GLU A 291 16.02 9.01 -27.63
CA GLU A 291 14.68 9.51 -27.94
C GLU A 291 13.98 10.05 -26.69
N VAL A 292 13.47 11.28 -26.79
CA VAL A 292 12.53 11.88 -25.85
C VAL A 292 11.30 12.40 -26.62
N ASP A 293 10.17 11.75 -26.42
CA ASP A 293 8.92 12.09 -27.13
C ASP A 293 8.29 13.40 -26.64
N GLY A 294 8.65 13.86 -25.43
CA GLY A 294 8.24 15.14 -24.86
C GLY A 294 9.34 16.20 -24.89
N THR A 295 9.37 17.04 -23.85
CA THR A 295 10.39 18.08 -23.66
C THR A 295 11.55 17.59 -22.79
N ILE A 296 12.76 18.07 -23.05
CA ILE A 296 13.85 18.02 -22.08
C ILE A 296 13.89 19.37 -21.37
N ASP A 297 13.70 19.38 -20.06
CA ASP A 297 13.78 20.57 -19.21
C ASP A 297 14.81 20.35 -18.09
N LEU A 298 15.95 21.03 -18.20
CA LEU A 298 17.02 21.02 -17.21
C LEU A 298 17.14 22.40 -16.55
N ALA A 299 16.88 22.47 -15.26
CA ALA A 299 16.98 23.69 -14.46
C ALA A 299 17.74 23.47 -13.14
N GLY A 300 18.73 24.31 -12.82
CA GLY A 300 19.45 24.19 -11.55
C GLY A 300 20.81 24.85 -11.53
N ALA A 301 21.72 24.34 -10.69
CA ALA A 301 23.08 24.86 -10.52
C ALA A 301 24.15 23.91 -11.10
N PHE A 302 23.82 23.26 -12.22
CA PHE A 302 24.68 22.29 -12.90
C PHE A 302 25.72 22.99 -13.80
N ASP A 303 26.93 22.45 -13.81
CA ASP A 303 28.07 22.96 -14.58
C ASP A 303 28.20 22.22 -15.93
N LEU A 304 27.59 21.04 -16.04
CA LEU A 304 27.66 20.18 -17.23
C LEU A 304 26.33 19.43 -17.42
N TYR A 305 25.97 19.18 -18.68
CA TYR A 305 25.04 18.12 -19.07
C TYR A 305 25.68 17.24 -20.16
N ALA A 306 25.36 15.94 -20.16
CA ALA A 306 25.88 15.00 -21.15
C ALA A 306 24.81 13.97 -21.58
N MET A 307 24.32 14.13 -22.81
CA MET A 307 23.38 13.21 -23.47
C MET A 307 23.88 12.90 -24.90
N PRO A 308 25.04 12.24 -25.05
CA PRO A 308 25.75 12.16 -26.33
C PRO A 308 25.03 11.36 -27.42
N ALA A 309 24.07 10.51 -27.04
CA ALA A 309 23.32 9.67 -27.96
C ALA A 309 21.99 10.29 -28.42
N ILE A 310 21.63 11.50 -27.94
CA ILE A 310 20.33 12.11 -28.22
C ILE A 310 20.18 12.41 -29.72
N GLN A 311 19.08 11.96 -30.31
CA GLN A 311 18.79 12.10 -31.75
C GLN A 311 17.41 12.74 -32.00
N ASP A 312 16.41 12.40 -31.18
CA ASP A 312 15.04 12.92 -31.31
C ASP A 312 14.55 13.54 -29.99
N ILE A 313 14.12 14.80 -30.07
CA ILE A 313 13.40 15.51 -29.00
C ILE A 313 12.20 16.21 -29.65
N ARG A 314 11.00 15.64 -29.49
CA ARG A 314 9.82 16.15 -30.22
C ARG A 314 9.21 17.42 -29.63
N GLY A 315 9.30 17.60 -28.30
CA GLY A 315 8.76 18.78 -27.62
C GLY A 315 9.72 19.98 -27.55
N GLY A 316 11.03 19.73 -27.73
CA GLY A 316 12.09 20.73 -27.58
C GLY A 316 12.88 20.62 -26.28
N MET A 317 13.93 21.44 -26.17
CA MET A 317 14.89 21.41 -25.06
C MET A 317 15.04 22.79 -24.42
N ARG A 318 14.92 22.84 -23.09
CA ARG A 318 15.16 24.01 -22.25
C ARG A 318 16.32 23.73 -21.31
N LEU A 319 17.32 24.60 -21.36
CA LEU A 319 18.47 24.59 -20.44
C LEU A 319 18.50 25.90 -19.67
N GLN A 320 18.42 25.82 -18.35
CA GLN A 320 18.54 26.97 -17.46
C GLN A 320 19.46 26.64 -16.29
N THR A 321 20.70 27.11 -16.35
CA THR A 321 21.64 26.96 -15.24
C THR A 321 21.95 28.29 -14.56
N SER A 322 22.15 28.26 -13.25
CA SER A 322 22.73 29.36 -12.46
C SER A 322 24.25 29.25 -12.29
N SER A 323 24.89 28.24 -12.91
CA SER A 323 26.34 28.07 -12.87
C SER A 323 27.06 29.20 -13.60
N SER A 324 28.13 29.72 -12.99
CA SER A 324 29.03 30.71 -13.60
C SER A 324 30.14 30.10 -14.46
N VAL A 325 30.25 28.77 -14.48
CA VAL A 325 31.31 28.04 -15.19
C VAL A 325 30.79 27.14 -16.32
N PHE A 326 29.48 27.20 -16.59
CA PHE A 326 28.86 26.43 -17.66
C PHE A 326 29.38 26.90 -19.03
N PRO A 327 29.94 26.00 -19.87
CA PRO A 327 30.44 26.37 -21.19
C PRO A 327 29.28 26.64 -22.14
N CYS A 328 29.25 27.85 -22.73
CA CYS A 328 28.29 28.25 -23.77
C CYS A 328 28.67 27.69 -25.14
#